data_AF-A0A813K2B6-F1
#
_entry.id   AF-A0A813K2B6-F1
#
_cell.length_a   1.000
_cell.length_b   1.000
_cell.length_c   1.000
_cell.angle_alpha   90.00
_cell.angle_beta   90.00
_cell.angle_gamma   90.00
#
_symmetry.space_group_name_H-M   'P 1'
#
loop_
_entity.id
_entity.type
_entity.pdbx_description
1 polymer ?
#
loop_
_entity_poly.entity_id
_entity_poly.type
_entity_poly.pdbx_seq_one_letter_code
_entity_poly.pdbx_strand_id
1 'polypeptide(L)'
;MEGSSMVAFSALKTCHSTAADKARSQALEVLRQTLRVLTKAVKHAETEAIEMGKAPDQFCIHRQNSVFRALNATMDDPSIGLQNEHQPRCFGLVVPELVLREAYIVTRDIVPLPGWETGRDSEPAFMDMNLHALRGDSEPKIVLYQVDHEDPMNPRGLVMAYAEHQVHPLVSDFDPFLIGSSGMSFQATTSADAELMRWCLKGTEEIISGSSGKSWTSQWLQILKRDGFQPKLPKFGFGDQTSYSITSDLVDSTVETGAVRHGAECFNWYFPQ
;
A
#
# COMPACT_ATOMS: atom_id res chain seq x y z
N MET A 1 -15.83 -5.26 7.93
CA MET A 1 -15.57 -5.92 6.64
C MET A 1 -15.73 -4.86 5.58
N GLU A 2 -14.66 -4.13 5.32
CA GLU A 2 -14.57 -3.32 4.09
C GLU A 2 -14.52 -4.32 2.94
N GLY A 3 -15.35 -4.10 1.91
CA GLY A 3 -15.51 -5.01 0.78
C GLY A 3 -14.15 -5.34 0.13
N SER A 4 -14.05 -6.53 -0.46
CA SER A 4 -12.85 -6.93 -1.19
C SER A 4 -12.65 -5.96 -2.35
N SER A 5 -11.78 -4.98 -2.16
CA SER A 5 -11.47 -3.97 -3.17
C SER A 5 -10.63 -4.61 -4.26
N MET A 6 -10.96 -4.29 -5.51
CA MET A 6 -10.16 -4.70 -6.66
C MET A 6 -8.85 -3.91 -6.67
N VAL A 7 -7.73 -4.62 -6.74
CA VAL A 7 -6.40 -4.00 -6.87
C VAL A 7 -6.08 -3.90 -8.36
N ALA A 8 -5.76 -2.69 -8.81
CA ALA A 8 -5.23 -2.49 -10.15
C ALA A 8 -3.74 -2.87 -10.16
N PHE A 9 -3.40 -3.91 -10.92
CA PHE A 9 -2.05 -4.31 -11.26
C PHE A 9 -1.72 -3.72 -12.63
N SER A 10 -0.77 -2.80 -12.73
CA SER A 10 -0.50 -2.12 -13.99
C SER A 10 0.91 -2.39 -14.50
N ALA A 11 0.97 -2.84 -15.76
CA ALA A 11 2.12 -2.79 -16.64
C ALA A 11 3.30 -3.73 -16.34
N LEU A 12 3.47 -4.70 -17.25
CA LEU A 12 4.79 -4.99 -17.79
C LEU A 12 5.10 -3.94 -18.87
N LYS A 13 6.20 -3.21 -18.72
CA LYS A 13 6.75 -2.42 -19.84
C LYS A 13 7.11 -3.39 -20.95
N THR A 14 6.44 -3.31 -22.09
CA THR A 14 7.07 -3.67 -23.38
C THR A 14 6.20 -3.11 -24.49
N CYS A 15 6.77 -2.17 -25.25
CA CYS A 15 6.20 -1.72 -26.51
C CYS A 15 5.99 -2.93 -27.43
N HIS A 16 4.74 -3.26 -27.76
CA HIS A 16 4.34 -4.11 -28.89
C HIS A 16 5.32 -5.22 -29.29
N SER A 17 5.79 -5.99 -28.32
CA SER A 17 6.64 -7.15 -28.57
C SER A 17 5.85 -8.41 -28.27
N THR A 18 6.13 -9.47 -29.02
CA THR A 18 5.61 -10.82 -28.76
C THR A 18 5.86 -11.29 -27.32
N ALA A 19 6.89 -10.74 -26.65
CA ALA A 19 7.18 -11.00 -25.25
C ALA A 19 6.11 -10.41 -24.31
N ALA A 20 5.62 -9.20 -24.58
CA ALA A 20 4.58 -8.55 -23.77
C ALA A 20 3.29 -9.38 -23.73
N ASP A 21 2.84 -9.81 -24.91
CA ASP A 21 1.62 -10.61 -25.05
C ASP A 21 1.77 -11.99 -24.41
N LYS A 22 2.96 -12.60 -24.52
CA LYS A 22 3.27 -13.87 -23.86
C LYS A 22 3.21 -13.73 -22.34
N ALA A 23 3.85 -12.69 -21.80
CA ALA A 23 3.90 -12.46 -20.37
C ALA A 23 2.51 -12.11 -19.80
N ARG A 24 1.69 -11.34 -20.54
CA ARG A 24 0.28 -11.13 -20.22
C ARG A 24 -0.50 -12.42 -20.14
N SER A 25 -0.40 -13.27 -21.18
CA SER A 25 -1.13 -14.54 -21.22
C SER A 25 -0.70 -15.49 -20.10
N GLN A 26 0.60 -15.53 -19.80
CA GLN A 26 1.13 -16.29 -18.66
C GLN A 26 0.56 -15.80 -17.34
N ALA A 27 0.60 -14.49 -17.07
CA ALA A 27 0.05 -13.93 -15.85
C ALA A 27 -1.46 -14.19 -15.71
N LEU A 28 -2.22 -13.95 -16.78
CA LEU A 28 -3.66 -14.20 -16.81
C LEU A 28 -4.01 -15.66 -16.53
N GLU A 29 -3.27 -16.61 -17.11
CA GLU A 29 -3.53 -18.03 -16.87
C GLU A 29 -3.31 -18.40 -15.40
N VAL A 30 -2.20 -17.95 -14.81
CA VAL A 30 -1.90 -18.22 -13.40
C VAL A 30 -2.96 -17.58 -12.50
N LEU A 31 -3.29 -16.31 -12.71
CA LEU A 31 -4.28 -15.59 -11.88
C LEU A 31 -5.69 -16.18 -12.01
N ARG A 32 -6.11 -16.57 -13.23
CA ARG A 32 -7.39 -17.27 -13.44
C ARG A 32 -7.39 -18.63 -12.77
N GLN A 33 -6.29 -19.35 -12.82
CA GLN A 33 -6.17 -20.64 -12.14
C GLN A 33 -6.26 -20.48 -10.63
N THR A 34 -5.56 -19.50 -10.05
CA THR A 34 -5.65 -19.15 -8.62
C THR A 34 -7.08 -18.78 -8.23
N LEU A 35 -7.74 -17.93 -9.02
CA LEU A 35 -9.14 -17.55 -8.80
C LEU A 35 -10.06 -18.78 -8.79
N ARG A 36 -9.94 -19.69 -9.76
CA ARG A 36 -10.73 -20.94 -9.80
C ARG A 36 -10.52 -21.79 -8.53
N VAL A 37 -9.27 -21.90 -8.07
CA VAL A 37 -8.92 -22.65 -6.85
C VAL A 37 -9.58 -22.02 -5.63
N LEU A 38 -9.46 -20.70 -5.45
CA LEU A 38 -10.07 -19.97 -4.35
C LEU A 38 -11.60 -20.08 -4.37
N THR A 39 -12.25 -19.83 -5.52
CA THR A 39 -13.71 -19.97 -5.64
C THR A 39 -14.19 -21.39 -5.34
N LYS A 40 -13.44 -22.42 -5.77
CA LYS A 40 -13.79 -23.81 -5.44
C LYS A 40 -13.65 -24.08 -3.94
N ALA A 41 -12.60 -23.57 -3.30
CA ALA A 41 -12.37 -23.70 -1.86
C ALA A 41 -13.49 -23.02 -1.05
N VAL A 42 -13.90 -21.80 -1.44
CA VAL A 42 -15.02 -21.08 -0.81
C VAL A 42 -16.31 -21.90 -0.89
N LYS A 43 -16.71 -22.35 -2.10
CA LYS A 43 -17.94 -23.15 -2.29
C LYS A 43 -17.95 -24.45 -1.50
N HIS A 44 -16.80 -25.11 -1.42
CA HIS A 44 -16.65 -26.31 -0.60
C HIS A 44 -16.81 -25.98 0.89
N ALA A 45 -16.16 -24.92 1.36
CA ALA A 45 -16.23 -24.46 2.75
C ALA A 45 -17.64 -24.00 3.15
N GLU A 46 -18.41 -23.37 2.25
CA GLU A 46 -19.82 -23.04 2.47
C GLU A 46 -20.65 -24.29 2.73
N THR A 47 -20.42 -25.34 1.93
CA THR A 47 -21.10 -26.63 2.10
C THR A 47 -20.71 -27.28 3.43
N GLU A 48 -19.42 -27.31 3.77
CA GLU A 48 -18.94 -27.86 5.04
C GLU A 48 -19.47 -27.08 6.24
N ALA A 49 -19.52 -25.74 6.18
CA ALA A 49 -20.02 -24.91 7.26
C ALA A 49 -21.50 -25.20 7.59
N ILE A 50 -22.33 -25.49 6.57
CA ILE A 50 -23.72 -25.91 6.77
C ILE A 50 -23.80 -27.27 7.49
N GLU A 51 -22.92 -28.21 7.16
CA GLU A 51 -22.86 -29.51 7.85
C GLU A 51 -22.37 -29.36 9.29
N MET A 52 -21.35 -28.53 9.51
CA MET A 52 -20.80 -28.23 10.83
C MET A 52 -21.81 -27.58 11.76
N GLY A 53 -22.65 -26.68 11.25
CA GLY A 53 -23.73 -26.06 12.03
C GLY A 53 -24.76 -27.09 12.53
N LYS A 54 -24.88 -28.25 11.87
CA LYS A 54 -25.76 -29.35 12.30
C LYS A 54 -25.13 -30.23 13.38
N ALA A 55 -23.80 -30.30 13.46
CA ALA A 55 -23.08 -31.19 14.37
C ALA A 55 -21.70 -30.61 14.78
N PRO A 56 -21.66 -29.52 15.56
CA PRO A 56 -20.43 -28.78 15.84
C PRO A 56 -19.36 -29.60 16.58
N ASP A 57 -19.78 -30.53 17.45
CA ASP A 57 -18.89 -31.37 18.26
C ASP A 57 -18.15 -32.47 17.46
N GLN A 58 -18.50 -32.66 16.19
CA GLN A 58 -17.92 -33.72 15.34
C GLN A 58 -16.69 -33.25 14.54
N PHE A 59 -16.36 -31.96 14.59
CA PHE A 59 -15.29 -31.38 13.77
C PHE A 59 -14.11 -30.96 14.64
N CYS A 60 -12.90 -31.43 14.28
CA CYS A 60 -11.69 -30.99 14.96
C CYS A 60 -11.38 -29.52 14.65
N ILE A 61 -10.68 -28.85 15.58
CA ILE A 61 -10.28 -27.43 15.46
C ILE A 61 -9.54 -27.14 14.15
N HIS A 62 -8.70 -28.08 13.70
CA HIS A 62 -7.96 -27.90 12.45
C HIS A 62 -8.90 -27.79 11.24
N ARG A 63 -9.94 -28.62 11.17
CA ARG A 63 -10.94 -28.58 10.09
C ARG A 63 -11.79 -27.31 10.17
N GLN A 64 -12.19 -26.91 11.38
CA GLN A 64 -12.89 -25.63 11.61
C GLN A 64 -12.09 -24.44 11.09
N ASN A 65 -10.79 -24.38 11.40
CA ASN A 65 -9.90 -23.32 10.96
C ASN A 65 -9.72 -23.31 9.42
N SER A 66 -9.66 -24.47 8.79
CA SER A 66 -9.58 -24.59 7.33
C SER A 66 -10.81 -24.02 6.64
N VAL A 67 -12.01 -24.41 7.11
CA VAL A 67 -13.29 -23.89 6.61
C VAL A 67 -13.38 -22.39 6.80
N PHE A 68 -13.07 -21.89 8.01
CA PHE A 68 -13.07 -20.46 8.30
C PHE A 68 -12.10 -19.68 7.40
N ARG A 69 -10.88 -20.19 7.20
CA ARG A 69 -9.90 -19.56 6.30
C ARG A 69 -10.40 -19.50 4.86
N ALA A 70 -11.02 -20.56 4.37
CA ALA A 70 -11.58 -20.61 3.02
C ALA A 70 -12.77 -19.66 2.86
N LEU A 71 -13.67 -19.56 3.85
CA LEU A 71 -14.77 -18.59 3.83
C LEU A 71 -14.30 -17.14 3.86
N ASN A 72 -13.19 -16.85 4.55
CA ASN A 72 -12.55 -15.52 4.53
C ASN A 72 -11.95 -15.16 3.15
N ALA A 73 -11.88 -16.10 2.21
CA ALA A 73 -11.49 -15.84 0.83
C ALA A 73 -12.68 -15.51 -0.09
N THR A 74 -13.88 -15.29 0.46
CA THR A 74 -15.04 -14.82 -0.30
C THR A 74 -14.76 -13.44 -0.88
N MET A 75 -15.09 -13.25 -2.16
CA MET A 75 -14.86 -12.01 -2.91
C MET A 75 -16.19 -11.47 -3.42
N ASP A 76 -16.38 -10.15 -3.32
CA ASP A 76 -17.58 -9.46 -3.83
C ASP A 76 -17.61 -9.48 -5.37
N ASP A 77 -16.46 -9.23 -6.01
CA ASP A 77 -16.27 -9.33 -7.46
C ASP A 77 -15.10 -10.28 -7.78
N PRO A 78 -15.38 -11.53 -8.20
CA PRO A 78 -14.36 -12.50 -8.59
C PRO A 78 -13.97 -12.37 -10.08
N SER A 79 -13.96 -11.17 -10.66
CA SER A 79 -13.57 -10.95 -12.06
C SER A 79 -12.12 -10.48 -12.21
N ILE A 80 -11.47 -10.84 -13.32
CA ILE A 80 -10.16 -10.32 -13.71
C ILE A 80 -10.34 -9.50 -14.98
N GLY A 81 -10.12 -8.20 -14.88
CA GLY A 81 -10.25 -7.24 -15.97
C GLY A 81 -8.93 -6.99 -16.69
N LEU A 82 -9.02 -6.55 -17.95
CA LEU A 82 -7.87 -6.00 -18.69
C LEU A 82 -7.92 -4.47 -18.63
N GLN A 83 -6.77 -3.84 -18.42
CA GLN A 83 -6.64 -2.38 -18.41
C GLN A 83 -5.48 -1.97 -19.34
N ASN A 84 -5.77 -1.54 -20.57
CA ASN A 84 -4.76 -1.28 -21.60
C ASN A 84 -4.66 0.21 -21.97
N GLU A 85 -4.98 1.09 -21.03
CA GLU A 85 -5.18 2.53 -21.28
C GLU A 85 -3.91 3.37 -21.11
N HIS A 86 -2.88 2.84 -20.45
CA HIS A 86 -1.65 3.58 -20.14
C HIS A 86 -0.65 3.62 -21.31
N GLN A 87 0.14 4.70 -21.37
CA GLN A 87 1.22 4.89 -22.33
C GLN A 87 2.62 4.57 -21.75
N PRO A 88 3.62 4.24 -22.60
CA PRO A 88 3.44 3.68 -23.93
C PRO A 88 2.61 2.40 -23.83
N ARG A 89 1.90 2.00 -24.91
CA ARG A 89 0.90 0.93 -24.87
C ARG A 89 1.39 -0.29 -24.08
N CYS A 90 0.94 -0.39 -22.84
CA CYS A 90 1.22 -1.47 -21.91
C CYS A 90 -0.09 -2.12 -21.50
N PHE A 91 -0.02 -3.34 -20.99
CA PHE A 91 -1.19 -4.01 -20.47
C PHE A 91 -1.18 -3.96 -18.93
N GLY A 92 -2.34 -3.75 -18.35
CA GLY A 92 -2.63 -3.89 -16.93
C GLY A 92 -3.72 -4.93 -16.73
N LEU A 93 -3.84 -5.40 -15.50
CA LEU A 93 -4.82 -6.34 -15.02
C LEU A 93 -5.53 -5.73 -13.80
N VAL A 94 -6.85 -5.78 -13.78
CA VAL A 94 -7.60 -5.49 -12.56
C VAL A 94 -7.86 -6.84 -11.90
N VAL A 95 -7.34 -7.04 -10.69
CA VAL A 95 -7.31 -8.35 -10.04
C VAL A 95 -7.86 -8.20 -8.61
N PRO A 96 -8.71 -9.11 -8.13
CA PRO A 96 -9.11 -9.11 -6.73
C PRO A 96 -7.89 -9.29 -5.84
N GLU A 97 -7.78 -8.50 -4.77
CA GLU A 97 -6.60 -8.51 -3.89
C GLU A 97 -6.25 -9.93 -3.40
N LEU A 98 -7.28 -10.70 -3.03
CA LEU A 98 -7.10 -12.07 -2.54
C LEU A 98 -6.45 -12.99 -3.59
N VAL A 99 -6.80 -12.82 -4.87
CA VAL A 99 -6.20 -13.59 -5.97
C VAL A 99 -4.74 -13.17 -6.15
N LEU A 100 -4.45 -11.88 -6.12
CA LEU A 100 -3.08 -11.35 -6.22
C LEU A 100 -2.22 -11.86 -5.06
N ARG A 101 -2.68 -11.70 -3.81
CA ARG A 101 -1.99 -12.14 -2.61
C ARG A 101 -1.73 -13.65 -2.64
N GLU A 102 -2.70 -14.45 -3.03
CA GLU A 102 -2.52 -15.90 -3.11
C GLU A 102 -1.48 -16.27 -4.19
N ALA A 103 -1.59 -15.67 -5.38
CA ALA A 103 -0.74 -16.01 -6.53
C ALA A 103 0.72 -15.53 -6.41
N TYR A 104 0.96 -14.38 -5.76
CA TYR A 104 2.30 -13.79 -5.65
C TYR A 104 2.93 -14.00 -4.28
N ILE A 105 2.16 -14.06 -3.19
CA ILE A 105 2.72 -14.07 -1.83
C ILE A 105 2.59 -15.45 -1.21
N VAL A 106 1.39 -16.04 -1.20
CA VAL A 106 1.13 -17.27 -0.45
C VAL A 106 1.70 -18.51 -1.15
N THR A 107 1.54 -18.59 -2.47
CA THR A 107 1.93 -19.78 -3.25
C THR A 107 3.37 -19.75 -3.76
N ARG A 108 4.10 -18.66 -3.53
CA ARG A 108 5.47 -18.45 -4.06
C ARG A 108 6.50 -18.47 -2.94
N ASP A 109 7.69 -18.95 -3.29
CA ASP A 109 8.84 -18.84 -2.42
C ASP A 109 9.44 -17.43 -2.48
N ILE A 110 9.14 -16.66 -1.45
CA ILE A 110 9.62 -15.29 -1.28
C ILE A 110 10.87 -15.19 -0.39
N VAL A 111 11.49 -16.32 -0.03
CA VAL A 111 12.71 -16.31 0.80
C VAL A 111 13.82 -15.56 0.06
N PRO A 112 14.39 -14.48 0.62
CA PRO A 112 15.47 -13.73 -0.02
C PRO A 112 16.61 -14.64 -0.47
N LEU A 113 17.23 -14.32 -1.62
CA LEU A 113 18.41 -15.07 -2.04
C LEU A 113 19.55 -14.83 -1.03
N PRO A 114 20.42 -15.82 -0.81
CA PRO A 114 21.62 -15.61 -0.01
C PRO A 114 22.41 -14.38 -0.49
N GLY A 115 22.78 -13.51 0.44
CA GLY A 115 23.45 -12.22 0.17
C GLY A 115 22.50 -11.02 0.03
N TRP A 116 21.19 -11.23 0.06
CA TRP A 116 20.17 -10.16 0.05
C TRP A 116 19.62 -9.85 1.46
N GLU A 117 20.23 -10.38 2.52
CA GLU A 117 19.81 -10.18 3.91
C GLU A 117 20.18 -8.78 4.45
N THR A 118 20.60 -7.85 3.59
CA THR A 118 20.94 -6.49 4.00
C THR A 118 19.66 -5.67 4.19
N GLY A 119 19.51 -5.03 5.34
CA GLY A 119 18.40 -4.11 5.58
C GLY A 119 18.02 -4.01 7.05
N ARG A 120 16.98 -3.21 7.32
CA ARG A 120 16.28 -3.22 8.61
C ARG A 120 15.22 -4.32 8.58
N ASP A 121 14.85 -4.82 9.76
CA ASP A 121 13.70 -5.70 9.89
C ASP A 121 12.48 -5.06 9.22
N SER A 122 11.71 -5.87 8.51
CA SER A 122 10.45 -5.40 7.92
C SER A 122 9.48 -4.99 9.03
N GLU A 123 8.85 -3.83 8.87
CA GLU A 123 7.75 -3.39 9.73
C GLU A 123 6.43 -3.78 9.05
N PRO A 124 5.66 -4.76 9.57
CA PRO A 124 4.44 -5.24 8.93
C PRO A 124 3.43 -4.13 8.60
N ALA A 125 3.40 -3.08 9.43
CA ALA A 125 2.53 -1.93 9.19
C ALA A 125 2.81 -1.25 7.84
N PHE A 126 4.03 -1.29 7.30
CA PHE A 126 4.33 -0.73 5.99
C PHE A 126 3.71 -1.54 4.85
N MET A 127 3.60 -2.86 4.98
CA MET A 127 2.87 -3.66 4.00
C MET A 127 1.38 -3.36 4.05
N ASP A 128 0.81 -3.20 5.25
CA ASP A 128 -0.58 -2.81 5.42
C ASP A 128 -0.85 -1.42 4.82
N MET A 129 0.07 -0.46 4.99
CA MET A 129 0.00 0.86 4.36
C MET A 129 0.07 0.78 2.83
N ASN A 130 0.96 -0.05 2.27
CA ASN A 130 1.03 -0.25 0.81
C ASN A 130 -0.27 -0.84 0.26
N LEU A 131 -0.83 -1.86 0.92
CA LEU A 131 -2.11 -2.43 0.53
C LEU A 131 -3.24 -1.42 0.67
N HIS A 132 -3.27 -0.64 1.76
CA HIS A 132 -4.25 0.42 1.93
C HIS A 132 -4.15 1.47 0.80
N ALA A 133 -2.94 1.88 0.42
CA ALA A 133 -2.70 2.80 -0.68
C ALA A 133 -3.22 2.25 -2.04
N LEU A 134 -3.08 0.94 -2.29
CA LEU A 134 -3.62 0.28 -3.49
C LEU A 134 -5.15 0.24 -3.54
N ARG A 135 -5.81 0.23 -2.37
CA ARG A 135 -7.28 0.23 -2.26
C ARG A 135 -7.88 1.63 -2.33
N GLY A 136 -7.08 2.64 -2.02
CA GLY A 136 -7.53 4.02 -1.88
C GLY A 136 -7.75 4.74 -3.21
N ASP A 137 -8.35 5.93 -3.10
CA ASP A 137 -8.65 6.82 -4.22
C ASP A 137 -7.55 7.88 -4.40
N SER A 138 -6.29 7.47 -4.31
CA SER A 138 -5.16 8.40 -4.48
C SER A 138 -5.15 8.99 -5.89
N GLU A 139 -4.76 10.26 -5.99
CA GLU A 139 -4.49 10.94 -7.26
C GLU A 139 -3.01 11.36 -7.29
N PRO A 140 -2.17 10.78 -8.17
CA PRO A 140 -2.48 9.73 -9.14
C PRO A 140 -2.80 8.37 -8.51
N LYS A 141 -3.53 7.52 -9.24
CA LYS A 141 -3.89 6.18 -8.77
C LYS A 141 -2.63 5.35 -8.48
N ILE A 142 -2.60 4.69 -7.34
CA ILE A 142 -1.48 3.82 -6.95
C ILE A 142 -1.75 2.40 -7.45
N VAL A 143 -0.74 1.78 -8.05
CA VAL A 143 -0.80 0.44 -8.65
C VAL A 143 0.44 -0.37 -8.33
N LEU A 144 0.38 -1.68 -8.54
CA LEU A 144 1.56 -2.54 -8.57
C LEU A 144 2.11 -2.63 -9.99
N TYR A 145 3.43 -2.50 -10.11
CA TYR A 145 4.17 -2.58 -11.36
C TYR A 145 5.15 -3.75 -11.33
N GLN A 146 5.22 -4.50 -12.43
CA GLN A 146 6.13 -5.63 -12.56
C GLN A 146 7.39 -5.20 -13.31
N VAL A 147 8.52 -5.06 -12.60
CA VAL A 147 9.82 -4.71 -13.19
C VAL A 147 10.55 -5.92 -13.77
N ASP A 148 10.19 -7.15 -13.38
CA ASP A 148 10.78 -8.35 -13.96
C ASP A 148 10.20 -8.61 -15.35
N HIS A 149 11.04 -8.40 -16.38
CA HIS A 149 10.67 -8.58 -17.77
C HIS A 149 10.67 -10.04 -18.22
N GLU A 150 11.23 -10.96 -17.44
CA GLU A 150 11.39 -12.38 -17.79
C GLU A 150 10.33 -13.26 -17.13
N ASP A 151 10.02 -13.03 -15.85
CA ASP A 151 8.96 -13.72 -15.13
C ASP A 151 7.87 -12.75 -14.66
N PRO A 152 6.71 -12.68 -15.36
CA PRO A 152 5.63 -11.80 -14.95
C PRO A 152 5.05 -12.16 -13.58
N MET A 153 5.27 -13.40 -13.11
CA MET A 153 4.81 -13.88 -11.82
C MET A 153 5.89 -13.87 -10.74
N ASN A 154 7.02 -13.18 -10.95
CA ASN A 154 8.04 -13.00 -9.91
C ASN A 154 7.52 -11.98 -8.88
N PRO A 155 7.29 -12.38 -7.61
CA PRO A 155 6.82 -11.45 -6.59
C PRO A 155 7.85 -10.39 -6.19
N ARG A 156 9.14 -10.63 -6.43
CA ARG A 156 10.22 -9.71 -6.08
C ARG A 156 10.37 -8.56 -7.07
N GLY A 157 9.79 -8.71 -8.25
CA GLY A 157 9.73 -7.63 -9.24
C GLY A 157 8.50 -6.74 -9.06
N LEU A 158 7.65 -6.98 -8.07
CA LEU A 158 6.51 -6.10 -7.78
C LEU A 158 6.96 -4.87 -6.99
N VAL A 159 6.70 -3.70 -7.57
CA VAL A 159 6.96 -2.40 -6.95
C VAL A 159 5.71 -1.53 -6.97
N MET A 160 5.59 -0.62 -6.02
CA MET A 160 4.54 0.40 -6.04
C MET A 160 4.81 1.38 -7.18
N ALA A 161 3.76 1.88 -7.83
CA ALA A 161 3.85 2.82 -8.94
C ALA A 161 2.66 3.80 -8.96
N TYR A 162 2.87 4.96 -9.58
CA TYR A 162 1.78 5.86 -9.96
C TYR A 162 1.29 5.51 -11.37
N ALA A 163 -0.03 5.37 -11.51
CA ALA A 163 -0.73 5.20 -12.77
C ALA A 163 -1.26 6.54 -13.27
N GLU A 164 -0.37 7.33 -13.85
CA GLU A 164 -0.69 8.58 -14.54
C GLU A 164 -0.99 8.29 -16.03
N HIS A 165 -0.61 9.20 -16.92
CA HIS A 165 -0.59 8.93 -18.35
C HIS A 165 0.33 7.76 -18.70
N GLN A 166 1.46 7.66 -17.98
CA GLN A 166 2.35 6.52 -17.98
C GLN A 166 2.41 5.92 -16.58
N VAL A 167 2.83 4.65 -16.50
CA VAL A 167 3.04 4.00 -15.20
C VAL A 167 4.50 4.14 -14.80
N HIS A 168 4.72 4.83 -13.67
CA HIS A 168 6.06 5.11 -13.15
C HIS A 168 6.23 4.44 -11.78
N PRO A 169 7.18 3.50 -11.64
CA PRO A 169 7.60 3.00 -10.34
C PRO A 169 7.90 4.15 -9.39
N LEU A 170 7.45 4.02 -8.15
CA LEU A 170 7.74 5.00 -7.11
C LEU A 170 9.24 4.98 -6.80
N VAL A 171 9.80 6.17 -6.69
CA VAL A 171 11.10 6.43 -6.09
C VAL A 171 10.89 7.41 -4.95
N SER A 172 11.82 7.44 -4.00
CA SER A 172 11.79 8.45 -2.94
C SER A 172 11.81 9.85 -3.54
N ASP A 173 10.91 10.69 -3.07
CA ASP A 173 10.95 12.13 -3.26
C ASP A 173 11.96 12.78 -2.28
N PHE A 174 12.11 14.09 -2.42
CA PHE A 174 12.90 14.89 -1.50
C PHE A 174 11.98 15.45 -0.43
N ASP A 175 12.12 14.91 0.78
CA ASP A 175 11.44 15.42 1.97
C ASP A 175 12.08 16.75 2.40
N PRO A 176 11.38 17.89 2.28
CA PRO A 176 11.94 19.15 2.76
C PRO A 176 12.07 19.07 4.27
N PHE A 177 13.27 19.28 4.84
CA PHE A 177 13.42 19.19 6.29
C PHE A 177 12.87 20.44 7.00
N LEU A 178 13.24 21.64 6.50
CA LEU A 178 12.89 22.94 7.05
C LEU A 178 12.54 23.93 5.94
N ILE A 179 11.65 24.87 6.24
CA ILE A 179 11.42 26.08 5.44
C ILE A 179 11.95 27.27 6.23
N GLY A 180 12.95 27.96 5.68
CA GLY A 180 13.49 29.18 6.23
C GLY A 180 13.15 30.37 5.35
N SER A 181 12.71 31.47 5.95
CA SER A 181 12.49 32.72 5.24
C SER A 181 12.95 33.93 6.06
N SER A 182 13.24 35.03 5.38
CA SER A 182 13.69 36.28 6.00
C SER A 182 12.74 37.42 5.67
N GLY A 183 12.36 38.21 6.67
CA GLY A 183 11.47 39.36 6.51
C GLY A 183 10.01 39.02 6.18
N MET A 184 9.60 37.74 6.30
CA MET A 184 8.22 37.32 6.07
C MET A 184 7.37 37.47 7.33
N SER A 185 6.06 37.71 7.13
CA SER A 185 5.06 37.66 8.19
C SER A 185 4.33 36.33 8.13
N PHE A 186 4.21 35.65 9.26
CA PHE A 186 3.53 34.37 9.37
C PHE A 186 2.15 34.55 9.99
N GLN A 187 1.19 33.77 9.52
CA GLN A 187 -0.12 33.71 10.16
C GLN A 187 -0.04 32.84 11.42
N ALA A 188 -0.85 33.17 12.41
CA ALA A 188 -0.95 32.36 13.61
C ALA A 188 -1.50 30.97 13.26
N THR A 189 -0.90 29.93 13.85
CA THR A 189 -1.37 28.55 13.75
C THR A 189 -2.80 28.42 14.30
N THR A 190 -3.63 27.60 13.67
CA THR A 190 -5.00 27.39 14.14
C THR A 190 -5.02 26.66 15.49
N SER A 191 -6.14 26.74 16.23
CA SER A 191 -6.27 26.00 17.49
C SER A 191 -6.15 24.49 17.29
N ALA A 192 -6.70 23.95 16.18
CA ALA A 192 -6.65 22.54 15.84
C ALA A 192 -5.20 22.09 15.54
N ASP A 193 -4.46 22.87 14.76
CA ASP A 193 -3.05 22.60 14.49
C ASP A 193 -2.23 22.66 15.78
N ALA A 194 -2.48 23.65 16.65
CA ALA A 194 -1.78 23.74 17.93
C ALA A 194 -2.08 22.55 18.86
N GLU A 195 -3.28 21.96 18.81
CA GLU A 195 -3.60 20.72 19.52
C GLU A 195 -2.83 19.53 18.95
N LEU A 196 -2.78 19.41 17.62
CA LEU A 196 -2.02 18.37 16.93
C LEU A 196 -0.51 18.48 17.24
N MET A 197 0.05 19.69 17.24
CA MET A 197 1.43 19.94 17.67
C MET A 197 1.68 19.50 19.11
N ARG A 198 0.77 19.81 20.05
CA ARG A 198 0.89 19.37 21.44
C ARG A 198 0.83 17.86 21.58
N TRP A 199 -0.05 17.20 20.82
CA TRP A 199 -0.13 15.74 20.77
C TRP A 199 1.19 15.14 20.26
N CYS A 200 1.72 15.66 19.16
CA CYS A 200 3.01 15.27 18.61
C CYS A 200 4.14 15.42 19.65
N LEU A 201 4.26 16.58 20.29
CA LEU A 201 5.30 16.82 21.30
C LEU A 201 5.21 15.84 22.48
N LYS A 202 3.99 15.54 22.95
CA LYS A 202 3.77 14.55 24.02
C LYS A 202 4.21 13.15 23.59
N GLY A 203 3.91 12.74 22.35
CA GLY A 203 4.37 11.47 21.81
C GLY A 203 5.89 11.39 21.70
N THR A 204 6.52 12.47 21.25
CA THR A 204 7.98 12.61 21.18
C THR A 204 8.63 12.51 22.57
N GLU A 205 8.07 13.21 23.56
CA GLU A 205 8.55 13.15 24.96
C GLU A 205 8.46 11.72 25.51
N GLU A 206 7.36 11.01 25.24
CA GLU A 206 7.15 9.62 25.65
C GLU A 206 8.23 8.69 25.05
N ILE A 207 8.52 8.84 23.75
CA ILE A 207 9.54 8.02 23.08
C ILE A 207 10.94 8.33 23.62
N ILE A 208 11.30 9.61 23.74
CA ILE A 208 12.63 10.03 24.21
C ILE A 208 12.86 9.57 25.65
N SER A 209 11.82 9.62 26.49
CA SER A 209 11.88 9.22 27.90
C SER A 209 11.89 7.69 28.07
N GLY A 210 11.44 6.95 27.06
CA GLY A 210 11.36 5.49 27.07
C GLY A 210 12.63 4.80 26.56
N SER A 211 13.04 3.71 27.20
CA SER A 211 14.12 2.84 26.72
C SER A 211 13.57 1.52 26.18
N SER A 212 12.78 1.57 25.10
CA SER A 212 12.10 0.36 24.60
C SER A 212 13.00 -0.55 23.74
N GLY A 213 14.20 -0.09 23.36
CA GLY A 213 15.08 -0.79 22.40
C GLY A 213 14.51 -0.91 20.99
N LYS A 214 13.29 -0.41 20.74
CA LYS A 214 12.63 -0.39 19.44
C LYS A 214 13.03 0.84 18.65
N SER A 215 12.86 0.77 17.32
CA SER A 215 13.05 1.92 16.44
C SER A 215 12.08 3.05 16.76
N TRP A 216 12.40 4.28 16.34
CA TRP A 216 11.52 5.43 16.44
C TRP A 216 10.14 5.15 15.80
N THR A 217 10.14 4.69 14.55
CA THR A 217 8.93 4.33 13.78
C THR A 217 8.06 3.32 14.53
N SER A 218 8.64 2.23 15.02
CA SER A 218 7.88 1.18 15.69
C SER A 218 7.26 1.68 17.00
N GLN A 219 7.89 2.64 17.69
CA GLN A 219 7.31 3.28 18.87
C GLN A 219 6.20 4.26 18.49
N TRP A 220 6.38 5.07 17.44
CA TRP A 220 5.35 6.00 16.96
C TRP A 220 4.09 5.27 16.48
N LEU A 221 4.25 4.14 15.79
CA LEU A 221 3.12 3.28 15.40
C LEU A 221 2.31 2.79 16.61
N GLN A 222 2.93 2.58 17.77
CA GLN A 222 2.19 2.25 19.00
C GLN A 222 1.39 3.44 19.53
N ILE A 223 1.93 4.65 19.44
CA ILE A 223 1.22 5.88 19.82
C ILE A 223 -0.01 6.05 18.93
N LEU A 224 0.15 5.94 17.60
CA LEU A 224 -0.96 5.98 16.65
C LEU A 224 -2.04 4.93 16.96
N LYS A 225 -1.62 3.69 17.22
CA LYS A 225 -2.54 2.59 17.53
C LYS A 225 -3.29 2.80 18.85
N ARG A 226 -2.61 3.31 19.88
CA ARG A 226 -3.20 3.58 21.19
C ARG A 226 -4.23 4.70 21.12
N ASP A 227 -3.87 5.79 20.45
CA ASP A 227 -4.68 7.01 20.47
C ASP A 227 -5.80 6.95 19.42
N GLY A 228 -5.68 6.08 18.41
CA GLY A 228 -6.66 5.94 17.32
C GLY A 228 -6.86 7.24 16.53
N PHE A 229 -5.89 8.15 16.63
CA PHE A 229 -6.00 9.51 16.14
C PHE A 229 -5.70 9.57 14.64
N GLN A 230 -6.58 10.20 13.88
CA GLN A 230 -6.48 10.34 12.42
C GLN A 230 -6.91 11.77 12.03
N PRO A 231 -5.99 12.75 12.06
CA PRO A 231 -6.31 14.11 11.65
C PRO A 231 -6.61 14.15 10.15
N LYS A 232 -7.41 15.12 9.73
CA LYS A 232 -7.59 15.40 8.31
C LYS A 232 -6.30 15.98 7.74
N LEU A 233 -5.60 15.20 6.93
CA LEU A 233 -4.37 15.62 6.25
C LEU A 233 -4.69 16.63 5.15
N PRO A 234 -4.07 17.83 5.16
CA PRO A 234 -4.13 18.74 4.02
C PRO A 234 -3.37 18.18 2.83
N LYS A 235 -3.66 18.67 1.61
CA LYS A 235 -3.11 18.14 0.35
C LYS A 235 -1.58 18.04 0.35
N PHE A 236 -0.89 19.06 0.89
CA PHE A 236 0.57 19.11 0.96
C PHE A 236 1.08 18.93 2.40
N GLY A 237 0.32 18.29 3.28
CA GLY A 237 0.66 18.19 4.70
C GLY A 237 0.35 19.47 5.49
N PHE A 238 0.74 19.49 6.75
CA PHE A 238 0.46 20.62 7.64
C PHE A 238 1.46 21.77 7.41
N GLY A 239 1.10 22.96 7.92
CA GLY A 239 1.92 24.16 7.85
C GLY A 239 1.08 25.40 8.08
N ASP A 240 1.71 26.50 8.49
CA ASP A 240 1.03 27.79 8.45
C ASP A 240 0.74 28.20 6.99
N GLN A 241 -0.19 29.13 6.79
CA GLN A 241 -0.63 29.54 5.45
C GLN A 241 0.53 29.99 4.54
N THR A 242 1.56 30.61 5.09
CA THR A 242 2.73 31.09 4.33
C THR A 242 3.58 29.92 3.87
N SER A 243 3.95 29.03 4.80
CA SER A 243 4.73 27.83 4.50
C SER A 243 3.99 26.88 3.56
N TYR A 244 2.66 26.79 3.70
CA TYR A 244 1.80 26.01 2.82
C TYR A 244 1.81 26.56 1.39
N SER A 245 1.76 27.88 1.21
CA SER A 245 1.85 28.51 -0.11
C SER A 245 3.20 28.22 -0.77
N ILE A 246 4.30 28.37 -0.03
CA ILE A 246 5.65 28.06 -0.53
C ILE A 246 5.75 26.58 -0.95
N THR A 247 5.19 25.68 -0.14
CA THR A 247 5.15 24.25 -0.44
C THR A 247 4.35 23.99 -1.71
N SER A 248 3.17 24.61 -1.86
CA SER A 248 2.35 24.46 -3.08
C SER A 248 3.14 24.87 -4.31
N ASP A 249 3.79 26.03 -4.29
CA ASP A 249 4.59 26.53 -5.42
C ASP A 249 5.77 25.59 -5.73
N LEU A 250 6.42 25.03 -4.71
CA LEU A 250 7.51 24.07 -4.86
C LEU A 250 7.04 22.76 -5.50
N VAL A 251 5.94 22.19 -5.01
CA VAL A 251 5.33 20.97 -5.56
C VAL A 251 4.91 21.22 -7.01
N ASP A 252 4.25 22.33 -7.31
CA ASP A 252 3.84 22.69 -8.65
C ASP A 252 5.04 22.88 -9.60
N SER A 253 6.14 23.48 -9.11
CA SER A 253 7.37 23.65 -9.89
C SER A 253 8.10 22.34 -10.20
N THR A 254 7.83 21.28 -9.43
CA THR A 254 8.44 19.96 -9.59
C THR A 254 7.46 18.90 -10.08
N VAL A 255 6.26 19.29 -10.54
CA VAL A 255 5.18 18.38 -10.91
C VAL A 255 5.59 17.35 -11.97
N GLU A 256 6.46 17.72 -12.92
CA GLU A 256 6.93 16.83 -13.99
C GLU A 256 7.78 15.66 -13.47
N THR A 257 8.52 15.86 -12.38
CA THR A 257 9.38 14.82 -11.78
C THR A 257 8.77 14.23 -10.51
N GLY A 258 7.85 14.97 -9.88
CA GLY A 258 7.35 14.68 -8.54
C GLY A 258 8.45 14.67 -7.49
N ALA A 259 9.49 15.49 -7.67
CA ALA A 259 10.66 15.53 -6.79
C ALA A 259 10.31 16.01 -5.38
N VAL A 260 9.27 16.82 -5.21
CA VAL A 260 8.72 17.19 -3.90
C VAL A 260 7.21 17.01 -3.96
N ARG A 261 6.61 16.29 -3.01
CA ARG A 261 5.17 16.01 -3.01
C ARG A 261 4.43 16.46 -1.75
N HIS A 262 5.15 16.88 -0.72
CA HIS A 262 4.57 17.34 0.54
C HIS A 262 5.39 18.44 1.21
N GLY A 263 4.82 19.01 2.27
CA GLY A 263 5.40 20.05 3.09
C GLY A 263 6.53 19.54 3.97
N ALA A 264 7.18 20.49 4.64
CA ALA A 264 8.40 20.19 5.36
C ALA A 264 8.18 19.34 6.63
N GLU A 265 9.17 18.54 6.97
CA GLU A 265 9.15 17.61 8.10
C GLU A 265 8.95 18.32 9.45
N CYS A 266 9.38 19.58 9.58
CA CYS A 266 9.07 20.40 10.76
C CYS A 266 7.56 20.62 11.01
N PHE A 267 6.72 20.32 10.02
CA PHE A 267 5.26 20.34 10.11
C PHE A 267 4.64 18.94 10.06
N ASN A 268 5.41 17.85 10.00
CA ASN A 268 4.90 16.48 10.04
C ASN A 268 4.51 16.07 11.46
N TRP A 269 3.45 16.69 11.98
CA TRP A 269 2.99 16.46 13.35
C TRP A 269 2.24 15.15 13.51
N TYR A 270 1.85 14.49 12.41
CA TYR A 270 1.11 13.23 12.47
C TYR A 270 2.05 12.02 12.59
N PHE A 271 3.17 12.05 11.87
CA PHE A 271 4.14 10.95 11.84
C PHE A 271 5.59 11.47 11.75
N PRO A 272 6.06 12.28 12.73
CA PRO A 272 7.39 12.88 12.72
C PRO A 272 8.49 11.83 12.59
N GLN A 273 9.56 12.14 11.85
CA GLN A 273 10.74 11.30 11.61
C GLN A 273 12.01 11.84 12.29
#